data_AF-A0AAD7A960-F1
#
_entry.id   AF-A0AAD7A960-F1
#
_cell.length_a   1.000
_cell.length_b   1.000
_cell.length_c   1.000
_cell.angle_alpha   90.00
_cell.angle_beta   90.00
_cell.angle_gamma   90.00
#
_symmetry.space_group_name_H-M   'P 1'
#
loop_
_entity.id
_entity.type
_entity.pdbx_description
1 polymer ?
#
loop_
_entity_poly.entity_id
_entity_poly.type
_entity_poly.pdbx_seq_one_letter_code
_entity_poly.pdbx_strand_id
1 'polypeptide(L)'
;MFQSSLPQLGRQTERAKRRVYPDLPFAHVPERQYLPGCAGMVPILRLVPLPGSRVFHQARTKMFSVGHELVEQSKLAAAKETAGEPFSGRRDLLSLLLKANLSADIPERQRLSDEEVIGQIPTFLLAGHETTSSAIAWALHSLSLNQEAQTKLREEVLAVSSDSPTMEELNSLIWLECVVRENMRLHAPVVFTTRMAMHDDVLPLGKPYIDQNGRMHDSLPIRKGQIVHIPILAVNTDREIWGPDAEEFKPERWENVPKAANNVPGMWANLLTFFAGLHNCIGFRFSLAEQKALLFVLIRALWKCDLSHTSPSSPVPVPLSNQIFQHTVIKFRIITLPPTYRQCDELNRSSGISGYAGD
;
A
#
# COMPACT_ATOMS: atom_id res chain seq x y z
N MET A 1 8.36 -41.35 -11.31
CA MET A 1 7.65 -41.25 -12.60
C MET A 1 6.85 -39.93 -12.71
N PHE A 2 7.45 -38.78 -12.39
CA PHE A 2 6.80 -37.45 -12.47
C PHE A 2 7.85 -36.35 -12.73
N GLN A 3 8.56 -36.44 -13.86
CA GLN A 3 9.48 -35.39 -14.33
C GLN A 3 9.13 -34.87 -15.74
N SER A 4 8.05 -35.35 -16.36
CA SER A 4 7.73 -35.06 -17.77
C SER A 4 6.56 -34.06 -18.00
N SER A 5 5.92 -33.52 -16.95
CA SER A 5 4.68 -32.73 -17.09
C SER A 5 4.85 -31.20 -17.05
N LEU A 6 6.01 -30.68 -16.65
CA LEU A 6 6.28 -29.22 -16.60
C LEU A 6 6.25 -28.51 -17.97
N PRO A 7 6.76 -29.09 -19.07
CA PRO A 7 6.70 -28.45 -20.40
C PRO A 7 5.29 -28.40 -21.01
N GLN A 8 4.35 -29.20 -20.49
CA GLN A 8 2.95 -29.23 -20.95
C GLN A 8 2.10 -28.16 -20.25
N LEU A 9 2.39 -27.87 -18.98
CA LEU A 9 1.71 -26.82 -18.21
C LEU A 9 2.06 -25.40 -18.75
N GLY A 10 3.30 -25.20 -19.19
CA GLY A 10 3.74 -23.97 -19.86
C GLY A 10 3.05 -23.72 -21.21
N ARG A 11 2.78 -24.78 -21.98
CA ARG A 11 2.06 -24.69 -23.26
C ARG A 11 0.56 -24.50 -23.10
N GLN A 12 -0.04 -25.06 -22.05
CA GLN A 12 -1.46 -24.83 -21.73
C GLN A 12 -1.71 -23.41 -21.21
N THR A 13 -0.79 -22.84 -20.43
CA THR A 13 -0.86 -21.45 -19.96
C THR A 13 -0.62 -20.44 -21.09
N GLU A 14 0.26 -20.72 -22.06
CA GLU A 14 0.37 -19.89 -23.27
C GLU A 14 -0.86 -19.96 -24.17
N ARG A 15 -1.45 -21.15 -24.36
CA ARG A 15 -2.70 -21.31 -25.13
C ARG A 15 -3.88 -20.61 -24.45
N ALA A 16 -3.95 -20.62 -23.11
CA ALA A 16 -4.94 -19.86 -22.36
C ALA A 16 -4.73 -18.34 -22.49
N LYS A 17 -3.47 -17.87 -22.48
CA LYS A 17 -3.13 -16.44 -22.68
C LYS A 17 -3.48 -15.93 -24.08
N ARG A 18 -3.23 -16.72 -25.13
CA ARG A 18 -3.61 -16.38 -26.52
C ARG A 18 -5.13 -16.34 -26.75
N ARG A 19 -5.92 -17.06 -25.94
CA ARG A 19 -7.39 -17.07 -26.04
C ARG A 19 -8.04 -15.83 -25.44
N VAL A 20 -7.38 -15.18 -24.49
CA VAL A 20 -7.89 -13.99 -23.78
C VAL A 20 -7.39 -12.68 -24.43
N TYR A 21 -6.22 -12.69 -25.08
CA TYR A 21 -5.62 -11.49 -25.69
C TYR A 21 -4.98 -11.81 -27.05
N PRO A 22 -5.75 -11.89 -28.15
CA PRO A 22 -5.23 -12.31 -29.44
C PRO A 22 -4.33 -11.26 -30.14
N ASP A 23 -4.48 -9.96 -29.87
CA ASP A 23 -3.89 -8.90 -30.72
C ASP A 23 -3.23 -7.71 -29.97
N LEU A 24 -2.52 -7.94 -28.87
CA LEU A 24 -1.64 -6.90 -28.29
C LEU A 24 -0.19 -7.14 -28.74
N PRO A 25 0.31 -6.43 -29.76
CA PRO A 25 1.74 -6.42 -30.03
C PRO A 25 2.44 -5.76 -28.84
N PHE A 26 3.42 -6.45 -28.26
CA PHE A 26 4.46 -5.84 -27.41
C PHE A 26 5.35 -4.95 -28.31
N ALA A 27 4.75 -3.91 -28.90
CA ALA A 27 5.46 -2.82 -29.54
C ALA A 27 5.87 -1.84 -28.45
N HIS A 28 7.11 -1.35 -28.53
CA HIS A 28 7.59 -0.16 -27.83
C HIS A 28 6.44 0.79 -27.53
N VAL A 29 6.06 0.94 -26.25
CA VAL A 29 5.13 1.99 -25.84
C VAL A 29 5.88 3.30 -26.09
N PRO A 30 5.47 4.12 -27.08
CA PRO A 30 6.18 5.35 -27.33
C PRO A 30 5.95 6.30 -26.16
N GLU A 31 6.92 7.18 -25.97
CA GLU A 31 7.18 8.26 -24.99
C GLU A 31 5.99 9.21 -24.61
N ARG A 32 4.74 8.81 -24.79
CA ARG A 32 3.52 9.62 -24.59
C ARG A 32 2.76 9.29 -23.29
N GLN A 33 3.44 8.82 -22.24
CA GLN A 33 2.83 8.68 -20.91
C GLN A 33 2.62 10.01 -20.17
N TYR A 34 3.07 11.14 -20.72
CA TYR A 34 2.92 12.47 -20.09
C TYR A 34 1.53 13.12 -20.25
N LEU A 35 0.73 12.68 -21.22
CA LEU A 35 -0.55 13.31 -21.56
C LEU A 35 -1.68 13.17 -20.51
N PRO A 36 -1.82 12.07 -19.74
CA PRO A 36 -2.88 11.93 -18.74
C PRO A 36 -2.77 12.97 -17.61
N GLY A 37 -1.55 13.27 -17.15
CA GLY A 37 -1.30 14.30 -16.14
C GLY A 37 -1.56 15.71 -16.66
N CYS A 38 -1.20 15.97 -17.92
CA CYS A 38 -1.41 17.26 -18.57
C CYS A 38 -2.90 17.56 -18.81
N ALA A 39 -3.75 16.55 -19.04
CA ALA A 39 -5.21 16.72 -19.14
C ALA A 39 -5.88 17.11 -17.81
N GLY A 40 -5.22 16.85 -16.68
CA GLY A 40 -5.60 17.37 -15.38
C GLY A 40 -5.41 18.88 -15.27
N MET A 41 -4.29 19.39 -15.81
CA MET A 41 -3.87 20.80 -15.72
C MET A 41 -4.42 21.67 -16.85
N VAL A 42 -4.67 21.08 -18.03
CA VAL A 42 -5.18 21.78 -19.22
C VAL A 42 -6.51 21.14 -19.65
N PRO A 43 -7.66 21.74 -19.28
CA PRO A 43 -8.99 21.16 -19.50
C PRO A 43 -9.30 20.77 -20.95
N ILE A 44 -8.74 21.50 -21.93
CA ILE A 44 -8.99 21.24 -23.36
C ILE A 44 -8.42 19.89 -23.82
N LEU A 45 -7.38 19.39 -23.15
CA LEU A 45 -6.78 18.09 -23.47
C LEU A 45 -7.67 16.91 -23.04
N ARG A 46 -8.71 17.15 -22.23
CA ARG A 46 -9.72 16.13 -21.88
C ARG A 46 -10.66 15.80 -23.05
N LEU A 47 -10.74 16.68 -24.06
CA LEU A 47 -11.53 16.47 -25.27
C LEU A 47 -10.82 15.57 -26.30
N VAL A 48 -9.51 15.36 -26.14
CA VAL A 48 -8.73 14.50 -27.03
C VAL A 48 -8.81 13.07 -26.52
N PRO A 49 -9.35 12.11 -27.30
CA PRO A 49 -9.37 10.71 -26.90
C PRO A 49 -7.95 10.15 -26.85
N LEU A 50 -7.35 10.15 -25.65
CA LEU A 50 -6.01 9.61 -25.43
C LEU A 50 -5.99 8.08 -25.57
N PRO A 51 -4.86 7.47 -25.99
CA PRO A 51 -4.65 6.03 -25.92
C PRO A 51 -4.87 5.56 -24.47
N GLY A 52 -5.79 4.62 -24.25
CA GLY A 52 -6.19 4.14 -22.92
C GLY A 52 -7.53 4.71 -22.40
N SER A 53 -8.10 5.74 -23.05
CA SER A 53 -9.42 6.29 -22.67
C SER A 53 -10.55 5.26 -22.72
N ARG A 54 -10.52 4.34 -23.70
CA ARG A 54 -11.46 3.21 -23.79
C ARG A 54 -11.31 2.23 -22.63
N VAL A 55 -10.08 1.87 -22.27
CA VAL A 55 -9.79 0.94 -21.15
C VAL A 55 -10.24 1.57 -19.83
N PHE A 56 -9.92 2.85 -19.61
CA PHE A 56 -10.38 3.59 -18.44
C PHE A 56 -11.91 3.65 -18.37
N HIS A 57 -12.58 3.92 -19.49
CA HIS A 57 -14.05 3.94 -19.54
C HIS A 57 -14.65 2.56 -19.25
N GLN A 58 -14.12 1.49 -19.85
CA GLN A 58 -14.55 0.11 -19.58
C GLN A 58 -14.36 -0.28 -18.12
N ALA A 59 -13.19 0.02 -17.53
CA ALA A 59 -12.91 -0.23 -16.13
C ALA A 59 -13.87 0.54 -15.22
N ARG A 60 -14.11 1.82 -15.51
CA ARG A 60 -15.09 2.65 -14.80
C ARG A 60 -16.48 2.03 -14.88
N THR A 61 -16.98 1.73 -16.07
CA THR A 61 -18.31 1.12 -16.25
C THR A 61 -18.43 -0.19 -15.48
N LYS A 62 -17.39 -1.03 -15.48
CA LYS A 62 -17.40 -2.29 -14.72
C LYS A 62 -17.43 -2.05 -13.20
N MET A 63 -16.63 -1.11 -12.68
CA MET A 63 -16.67 -0.75 -11.26
C MET A 63 -18.04 -0.24 -10.84
N PHE A 64 -18.67 0.63 -11.65
CA PHE A 64 -20.01 1.14 -11.37
C PHE A 64 -21.06 0.02 -11.39
N SER A 65 -21.01 -0.88 -12.38
CA SER A 65 -21.91 -2.04 -12.47
C SER A 65 -21.81 -2.93 -11.23
N VAL A 66 -20.61 -3.31 -10.82
CA VAL A 66 -20.40 -4.13 -9.62
C VAL A 66 -20.81 -3.37 -8.36
N GLY A 67 -20.54 -2.06 -8.31
CA GLY A 67 -20.96 -1.20 -7.20
C GLY A 67 -22.47 -1.15 -7.02
N HIS A 68 -23.23 -1.02 -8.12
CA HIS A 68 -24.69 -1.11 -8.10
C HIS A 68 -25.17 -2.45 -7.57
N GLU A 69 -24.61 -3.57 -8.06
CA GLU A 69 -24.97 -4.91 -7.58
C GLU A 69 -24.74 -5.07 -6.07
N LEU A 70 -23.62 -4.57 -5.56
CA LEU A 70 -23.29 -4.62 -4.13
C LEU A 70 -24.24 -3.76 -3.28
N VAL A 71 -24.55 -2.53 -3.72
CA VAL A 71 -25.47 -1.64 -2.99
C VAL A 71 -26.87 -2.24 -2.93
N GLU A 72 -27.38 -2.76 -4.04
CA GLU A 72 -28.71 -3.40 -4.07
C GLU A 72 -28.74 -4.62 -3.15
N GLN A 73 -27.72 -5.48 -3.18
CA GLN A 73 -27.62 -6.61 -2.25
C GLN A 73 -27.60 -6.16 -0.78
N SER A 74 -26.82 -5.11 -0.46
CA SER A 74 -26.75 -4.58 0.90
C SER A 74 -28.06 -3.92 1.35
N LYS A 75 -28.79 -3.23 0.48
CA LYS A 75 -30.12 -2.67 0.77
C LYS A 75 -31.14 -3.76 1.03
N LEU A 76 -31.17 -4.81 0.21
CA LEU A 76 -32.06 -5.95 0.41
C LEU A 76 -31.77 -6.64 1.75
N ALA A 77 -30.50 -6.75 2.13
CA ALA A 77 -30.11 -7.29 3.44
C ALA A 77 -30.57 -6.38 4.61
N ALA A 78 -30.41 -5.06 4.49
CA ALA A 78 -30.83 -4.09 5.51
C ALA A 78 -32.37 -4.03 5.68
N ALA A 79 -33.12 -4.16 4.59
CA ALA A 79 -34.59 -4.23 4.63
C ALA A 79 -35.08 -5.47 5.38
N LYS A 80 -34.43 -6.63 5.20
CA LYS A 80 -34.74 -7.87 5.96
C LYS A 80 -34.44 -7.74 7.45
N GLU A 81 -33.35 -7.06 7.82
CA GLU A 81 -33.02 -6.76 9.22
C GLU A 81 -34.12 -5.90 9.88
N THR A 82 -34.61 -4.87 9.17
CA THR A 82 -35.69 -3.99 9.65
C THR A 82 -37.02 -4.75 9.80
N ALA A 83 -37.23 -5.80 9.01
CA ALA A 83 -38.40 -6.67 9.07
C ALA A 83 -38.34 -7.73 10.20
N GLY A 84 -37.30 -7.73 11.05
CA GLY A 84 -37.17 -8.64 12.18
C GLY A 84 -36.69 -10.04 11.83
N GLU A 85 -36.22 -10.28 10.59
CA GLU A 85 -35.59 -11.54 10.22
C GLU A 85 -34.14 -11.60 10.75
N PRO A 86 -33.67 -12.74 11.28
CA PRO A 86 -32.32 -12.88 11.79
C PRO A 86 -31.30 -12.61 10.68
N PHE A 87 -30.38 -11.69 10.98
CA PHE A 87 -29.35 -11.21 10.07
C PHE A 87 -28.43 -12.36 9.61
N SER A 88 -28.57 -12.79 8.36
CA SER A 88 -27.56 -13.60 7.64
C SER A 88 -26.70 -12.77 6.69
N GLY A 89 -26.82 -11.43 6.76
CA GLY A 89 -26.09 -10.49 5.92
C GLY A 89 -24.60 -10.39 6.27
N ARG A 90 -23.79 -9.98 5.31
CA ARG A 90 -22.36 -9.70 5.52
C ARG A 90 -22.20 -8.36 6.24
N ARG A 91 -21.51 -8.35 7.38
CA ARG A 91 -21.12 -7.11 8.09
C ARG A 91 -19.84 -6.57 7.45
N ASP A 92 -19.97 -5.61 6.55
CA ASP A 92 -18.88 -5.02 5.79
C ASP A 92 -19.02 -3.49 5.74
N LEU A 93 -18.01 -2.83 5.17
CA LEU A 93 -17.95 -1.36 5.14
C LEU A 93 -19.15 -0.74 4.41
N LEU A 94 -19.65 -1.40 3.36
CA LEU A 94 -20.77 -0.90 2.57
C LEU A 94 -22.09 -1.04 3.34
N SER A 95 -22.31 -2.18 4.02
CA SER A 95 -23.49 -2.34 4.87
C SER A 95 -23.49 -1.39 6.05
N LEU A 96 -22.32 -1.09 6.64
CA LEU A 96 -22.19 -0.06 7.68
C LEU A 96 -22.47 1.35 7.15
N LEU A 97 -21.96 1.70 5.96
CA LEU A 97 -22.21 3.00 5.32
C LEU A 97 -23.71 3.19 5.05
N LEU A 98 -24.37 2.17 4.48
CA LEU A 98 -25.81 2.22 4.21
C LEU A 98 -26.63 2.33 5.49
N LYS A 99 -26.28 1.56 6.53
CA LYS A 99 -26.96 1.64 7.84
C LYS A 99 -26.80 3.02 8.47
N ALA A 100 -25.61 3.60 8.42
CA ALA A 100 -25.38 4.96 8.89
C ALA A 100 -26.18 5.98 8.07
N ASN A 101 -26.17 5.88 6.74
CA ASN A 101 -26.88 6.78 5.83
C ASN A 101 -28.40 6.76 6.01
N LEU A 102 -28.96 5.61 6.40
CA LEU A 102 -30.38 5.42 6.66
C LEU A 102 -30.78 5.72 8.13
N SER A 103 -29.82 6.03 9.00
CA SER A 103 -30.11 6.33 10.41
C SER A 103 -31.04 7.54 10.53
N ALA A 104 -31.91 7.51 11.55
CA ALA A 104 -32.76 8.63 11.92
C ALA A 104 -31.95 9.82 12.48
N ASP A 105 -30.73 9.57 12.94
CA ASP A 105 -29.86 10.59 13.56
C ASP A 105 -29.17 11.51 12.53
N ILE A 106 -29.18 11.14 11.25
CA ILE A 106 -28.58 11.94 10.17
C ILE A 106 -29.67 12.80 9.50
N PRO A 107 -29.56 14.14 9.53
CA PRO A 107 -30.46 15.02 8.78
C PRO A 107 -30.47 14.67 7.29
N GLU A 108 -31.63 14.75 6.65
CA GLU A 108 -31.78 14.35 5.25
C GLU A 108 -30.81 15.05 4.29
N ARG A 109 -30.48 16.31 4.57
CA ARG A 109 -29.46 17.09 3.82
C ARG A 109 -28.03 16.54 3.87
N GLN A 110 -27.74 15.65 4.81
CA GLN A 110 -26.43 15.00 5.00
C GLN A 110 -26.42 13.54 4.53
N ARG A 111 -27.56 13.03 4.05
CA ARG A 111 -27.65 11.69 3.48
C ARG A 111 -27.02 11.70 2.09
N LEU A 112 -26.24 10.66 1.83
CA LEU A 112 -25.69 10.37 0.52
C LEU A 112 -26.78 9.79 -0.38
N SER A 113 -26.83 10.28 -1.61
CA SER A 113 -27.57 9.62 -2.69
C SER A 113 -26.97 8.26 -3.01
N ASP A 114 -27.75 7.42 -3.70
CA ASP A 114 -27.26 6.10 -4.16
C ASP A 114 -26.01 6.23 -5.04
N GLU A 115 -25.97 7.24 -5.91
CA GLU A 115 -24.80 7.51 -6.76
C GLU A 115 -23.57 7.89 -5.93
N GLU A 116 -23.74 8.68 -4.87
CA GLU A 116 -22.64 9.06 -3.96
C GLU A 116 -22.15 7.87 -3.13
N VAL A 117 -23.06 7.00 -2.66
CA VAL A 117 -22.69 5.75 -1.96
C VAL A 117 -21.90 4.83 -2.89
N ILE A 118 -22.38 4.62 -4.11
CA ILE A 118 -21.67 3.83 -5.14
C ILE A 118 -20.32 4.47 -5.44
N GLY A 119 -20.26 5.80 -5.48
CA GLY A 119 -19.03 6.57 -5.65
C GLY A 119 -17.99 6.35 -4.53
N GLN A 120 -18.39 5.91 -3.34
CA GLN A 120 -17.45 5.56 -2.26
C GLN A 120 -16.76 4.21 -2.48
N ILE A 121 -17.40 3.26 -3.17
CA ILE A 121 -16.86 1.91 -3.41
C ILE A 121 -15.49 1.93 -4.09
N PRO A 122 -15.30 2.60 -5.25
CA PRO A 122 -13.98 2.66 -5.89
C PRO A 122 -12.96 3.39 -5.03
N THR A 123 -13.38 4.37 -4.21
CA THR A 123 -12.50 5.05 -3.26
C THR A 123 -11.93 4.07 -2.25
N PHE A 124 -12.77 3.26 -1.59
CA PHE A 124 -12.30 2.29 -0.60
C PHE A 124 -11.47 1.15 -1.22
N LEU A 125 -11.89 0.64 -2.38
CA LEU A 125 -11.15 -0.43 -3.06
C LEU A 125 -9.78 0.04 -3.53
N LEU A 126 -9.71 1.18 -4.21
CA LEU A 126 -8.45 1.69 -4.74
C LEU A 126 -7.52 2.16 -3.60
N ALA A 127 -8.05 2.94 -2.66
CA ALA A 127 -7.27 3.49 -1.56
C ALA A 127 -6.89 2.46 -0.48
N GLY A 128 -7.56 1.31 -0.43
CA GLY A 128 -7.18 0.21 0.47
C GLY A 128 -6.28 -0.82 -0.19
N HIS A 129 -6.54 -1.18 -1.45
CA HIS A 129 -5.85 -2.26 -2.14
C HIS A 129 -4.50 -1.84 -2.72
N GLU A 130 -4.49 -0.82 -3.58
CA GLU A 130 -3.28 -0.47 -4.34
C GLU A 130 -2.19 0.10 -3.44
N THR A 131 -2.55 0.92 -2.46
CA THR A 131 -1.57 1.53 -1.54
C THR A 131 -0.92 0.51 -0.60
N THR A 132 -1.72 -0.38 0.00
CA THR A 132 -1.21 -1.38 0.94
C THR A 132 -0.40 -2.45 0.20
N SER A 133 -0.88 -2.93 -0.95
CA SER A 133 -0.12 -3.89 -1.77
C SER A 133 1.20 -3.31 -2.27
N SER A 134 1.22 -2.05 -2.71
CA SER A 134 2.45 -1.34 -3.08
C SER A 134 3.41 -1.20 -1.91
N ALA A 135 2.92 -0.83 -0.71
CA ALA A 135 3.75 -0.73 0.48
C ALA A 135 4.42 -2.07 0.83
N ILE A 136 3.67 -3.17 0.79
CA ILE A 136 4.21 -4.52 1.07
C ILE A 136 5.22 -4.94 0.01
N ALA A 137 4.94 -4.67 -1.27
CA ALA A 137 5.86 -4.98 -2.36
C ALA A 137 7.20 -4.26 -2.20
N TRP A 138 7.18 -2.97 -1.83
CA TRP A 138 8.38 -2.21 -1.51
C TRP A 138 9.10 -2.72 -0.25
N ALA A 139 8.36 -3.08 0.79
CA ALA A 139 8.98 -3.64 2.01
C ALA A 139 9.74 -4.94 1.68
N LEU A 140 9.12 -5.85 0.94
CA LEU A 140 9.77 -7.09 0.49
C LEU A 140 10.96 -6.82 -0.43
N HIS A 141 10.86 -5.81 -1.30
CA HIS A 141 11.96 -5.40 -2.16
C HIS A 141 13.15 -4.88 -1.35
N SER A 142 12.92 -3.96 -0.41
CA SER A 142 13.98 -3.39 0.42
C SER A 142 14.61 -4.44 1.34
N LEU A 143 13.82 -5.36 1.89
CA LEU A 143 14.33 -6.51 2.64
C LEU A 143 15.15 -7.47 1.77
N SER A 144 14.77 -7.65 0.49
CA SER A 144 15.55 -8.51 -0.43
C SER A 144 16.93 -7.94 -0.76
N LEU A 145 17.07 -6.60 -0.72
CA LEU A 145 18.32 -5.90 -0.93
C LEU A 145 19.14 -5.73 0.36
N ASN A 146 18.47 -5.75 1.53
CA ASN A 146 19.10 -5.62 2.84
C ASN A 146 18.92 -6.92 3.66
N GLN A 147 19.84 -7.87 3.42
CA GLN A 147 19.82 -9.19 4.05
C GLN A 147 19.99 -9.14 5.57
N GLU A 148 20.72 -8.16 6.10
CA GLU A 148 20.87 -7.98 7.55
C GLU A 148 19.52 -7.64 8.20
N ALA A 149 18.83 -6.64 7.65
CA ALA A 149 17.50 -6.25 8.14
C ALA A 149 16.47 -7.39 7.99
N GLN A 150 16.55 -8.16 6.90
CA GLN A 150 15.71 -9.35 6.70
C GLN A 150 15.99 -10.43 7.74
N THR A 151 17.26 -10.73 8.04
CA THR A 151 17.62 -11.72 9.07
C THR A 151 17.11 -11.30 10.45
N LYS A 152 17.36 -10.05 10.88
CA LYS A 152 16.86 -9.53 12.17
C LYS A 152 15.33 -9.63 12.27
N LEU A 153 14.62 -9.28 11.20
CA LEU A 153 13.16 -9.41 11.16
C LEU A 153 12.71 -10.86 11.24
N ARG A 154 13.39 -11.75 10.51
CA ARG A 154 13.07 -13.17 10.51
C ARG A 154 13.26 -13.79 11.89
N GLU A 155 14.34 -13.45 12.59
CA GLU A 155 14.60 -13.89 13.96
C GLU A 155 13.49 -13.43 14.91
N GLU A 156 13.10 -12.15 14.84
CA GLU A 156 12.02 -11.61 15.67
C GLU A 156 10.68 -12.31 15.41
N VAL A 157 10.27 -12.45 14.14
CA VAL A 157 8.97 -13.07 13.81
C VAL A 157 8.96 -14.57 14.11
N LEU A 158 10.09 -15.28 14.04
CA LEU A 158 10.19 -16.71 14.36
C LEU A 158 10.16 -16.99 15.87
N ALA A 159 10.55 -16.01 16.70
CA ALA A 159 10.46 -16.12 18.15
C ALA A 159 8.99 -16.17 18.65
N VAL A 160 8.04 -15.69 17.83
CA VAL A 160 6.61 -15.83 18.11
C VAL A 160 6.18 -17.29 17.89
N SER A 161 5.59 -17.89 18.92
CA SER A 161 5.20 -19.31 18.92
C SER A 161 4.02 -19.63 17.99
N SER A 162 3.10 -18.68 17.82
CA SER A 162 1.91 -18.83 16.98
C SER A 162 2.17 -18.42 15.53
N ASP A 163 1.61 -19.19 14.59
CA ASP A 163 1.54 -18.78 13.16
C ASP A 163 0.42 -17.76 12.89
N SER A 164 -0.48 -17.55 13.87
CA SER A 164 -1.60 -16.61 13.81
C SER A 164 -1.58 -15.71 15.05
N PRO A 165 -0.63 -14.74 15.13
CA PRO A 165 -0.52 -13.86 16.27
C PRO A 165 -1.72 -12.91 16.37
N THR A 166 -2.01 -12.45 17.58
CA THR A 166 -2.97 -11.37 17.80
C THR A 166 -2.41 -10.03 17.31
N MET A 167 -3.27 -9.02 17.20
CA MET A 167 -2.81 -7.66 16.86
C MET A 167 -1.91 -7.08 17.95
N GLU A 168 -2.15 -7.43 19.21
CA GLU A 168 -1.30 -7.03 20.34
C GLU A 168 0.10 -7.63 20.21
N GLU A 169 0.19 -8.92 19.86
CA GLU A 169 1.48 -9.59 19.61
C GLU A 169 2.20 -8.98 18.40
N LEU A 170 1.50 -8.72 17.28
CA LEU A 170 2.12 -8.05 16.13
C LEU A 170 2.63 -6.64 16.45
N ASN A 171 1.94 -5.93 17.34
CA ASN A 171 2.34 -4.59 17.76
C ASN A 171 3.49 -4.58 18.76
N SER A 172 3.81 -5.70 19.42
CA SER A 172 4.95 -5.81 20.32
C SER A 172 6.27 -6.14 19.59
N LEU A 173 6.20 -6.53 18.32
CA LEU A 173 7.37 -6.77 17.45
C LEU A 173 8.01 -5.44 17.04
N ILE A 174 9.08 -5.08 17.73
CA ILE A 174 9.76 -3.78 17.62
C ILE A 174 10.44 -3.66 16.26
N TRP A 175 11.13 -4.71 15.81
CA TRP A 175 11.85 -4.67 14.54
C TRP A 175 10.89 -4.67 13.35
N LEU A 176 9.78 -5.40 13.43
CA LEU A 176 8.69 -5.30 12.46
C LEU A 176 8.14 -3.87 12.36
N GLU A 177 7.93 -3.19 13.48
CA GLU A 177 7.55 -1.77 13.48
C GLU A 177 8.62 -0.91 12.79
N CYS A 178 9.91 -1.07 13.14
CA CYS A 178 11.02 -0.34 12.51
C CYS A 178 11.05 -0.52 10.98
N VAL A 179 10.85 -1.76 10.51
CA VAL A 179 10.82 -2.09 9.07
C VAL A 179 9.62 -1.44 8.38
N VAL A 180 8.43 -1.53 8.95
CA VAL A 180 7.22 -0.91 8.35
C VAL A 180 7.36 0.61 8.33
N ARG A 181 7.87 1.21 9.40
CA ARG A 181 8.12 2.66 9.47
C ARG A 181 9.12 3.13 8.44
N GLU A 182 10.26 2.44 8.30
CA GLU A 182 11.29 2.83 7.34
C GLU A 182 10.82 2.65 5.90
N ASN A 183 10.07 1.58 5.62
CA ASN A 183 9.48 1.38 4.31
C ASN A 183 8.48 2.49 3.96
N MET A 184 7.60 2.86 4.89
CA MET A 184 6.62 3.92 4.67
C MET A 184 7.23 5.32 4.59
N ARG A 185 8.42 5.52 5.15
CA ARG A 185 9.22 6.74 4.99
C ARG A 185 9.80 6.82 3.57
N LEU A 186 10.57 5.80 3.18
CA LEU A 186 11.35 5.80 1.94
C LEU A 186 10.50 5.52 0.69
N HIS A 187 9.47 4.69 0.82
CA HIS A 187 8.60 4.23 -0.26
C HIS A 187 7.13 4.56 0.05
N ALA A 188 6.86 5.81 0.40
CA ALA A 188 5.50 6.31 0.60
C ALA A 188 4.63 6.01 -0.64
N PRO A 189 3.53 5.23 -0.52
CA PRO A 189 2.68 4.89 -1.67
C PRO A 189 2.07 6.12 -2.35
N VAL A 190 1.87 7.20 -1.59
CA VAL A 190 1.46 8.51 -2.11
C VAL A 190 2.61 9.50 -1.93
N VAL A 191 3.22 9.90 -3.06
CA VAL A 191 4.44 10.73 -3.06
C VAL A 191 4.17 12.23 -2.88
N PHE A 192 2.98 12.71 -3.22
CA PHE A 192 2.51 14.06 -2.94
C PHE A 192 0.98 14.12 -2.84
N THR A 193 0.45 15.16 -2.22
CA THR A 193 -0.98 15.48 -2.23
C THR A 193 -1.20 16.96 -2.53
N THR A 194 -2.43 17.37 -2.80
CA THR A 194 -2.78 18.77 -3.08
C THR A 194 -3.91 19.26 -2.17
N ARG A 195 -3.92 20.55 -1.88
CA ARG A 195 -5.03 21.25 -1.21
C ARG A 195 -5.38 22.49 -2.00
N MET A 196 -6.64 22.92 -1.94
CA MET A 196 -7.09 24.17 -2.52
C MET A 196 -7.44 25.14 -1.40
N ALA A 197 -6.89 26.36 -1.46
CA ALA A 197 -7.23 27.40 -0.50
C ALA A 197 -8.69 27.85 -0.69
N MET A 198 -9.50 27.78 0.36
CA MET A 198 -10.92 28.15 0.30
C MET A 198 -11.15 29.66 0.49
N HIS A 199 -10.15 30.37 1.02
CA HIS A 199 -10.09 31.81 1.25
C HIS A 199 -8.65 32.31 0.99
N ASP A 200 -8.49 33.62 0.87
CA ASP A 200 -7.16 34.24 0.89
C ASP A 200 -6.55 34.04 2.29
N ASP A 201 -5.28 33.65 2.34
CA ASP A 201 -4.58 33.31 3.58
C ASP A 201 -3.07 33.65 3.48
N VAL A 202 -2.36 33.60 4.59
CA VAL A 202 -0.92 33.84 4.67
C VAL A 202 -0.26 32.67 5.40
N LEU A 203 0.54 31.89 4.67
CA LEU A 203 1.26 30.74 5.22
C LEU A 203 2.58 31.19 5.85
N PRO A 204 2.77 31.07 7.17
CA PRO A 204 4.06 31.36 7.79
C PRO A 204 5.12 30.34 7.39
N LEU A 205 6.35 30.78 7.19
CA LEU A 205 7.48 29.93 6.83
C LEU A 205 8.33 29.60 8.06
N GLY A 206 8.77 28.34 8.15
CA GLY A 206 9.73 27.93 9.18
C GLY A 206 11.14 28.52 8.96
N LYS A 207 11.50 28.82 7.71
CA LYS A 207 12.75 29.47 7.31
C LYS A 207 12.43 30.60 6.31
N PRO A 208 12.85 31.85 6.57
CA PRO A 208 12.69 32.93 5.59
C PRO A 208 13.43 32.64 4.28
N TYR A 209 12.94 33.19 3.17
CA TYR A 209 13.64 33.16 1.87
C TYR A 209 13.85 34.56 1.31
N ILE A 210 14.86 34.72 0.45
CA ILE A 210 15.15 35.98 -0.24
C ILE A 210 14.67 35.84 -1.69
N ASP A 211 13.87 36.79 -2.15
CA ASP A 211 13.40 36.83 -3.53
C ASP A 211 14.49 37.33 -4.50
N GLN A 212 14.19 37.25 -5.80
CA GLN A 212 15.07 37.73 -6.87
C GLN A 212 15.38 39.24 -6.81
N ASN A 213 14.63 40.02 -6.02
CA ASN A 213 14.84 41.45 -5.80
C ASN A 213 15.59 41.74 -4.49
N GLY A 214 16.08 40.71 -3.79
CA GLY A 214 16.80 40.84 -2.53
C GLY A 214 15.92 41.10 -1.31
N ARG A 215 14.60 40.93 -1.41
CA ARG A 215 13.68 41.11 -0.28
C ARG A 215 13.51 39.81 0.48
N MET A 216 13.61 39.88 1.81
CA MET A 216 13.36 38.76 2.69
C MET A 216 11.87 38.60 2.95
N HIS A 217 11.38 37.36 2.87
CA HIS A 217 10.00 36.97 3.14
C HIS A 217 9.98 35.88 4.20
N ASP A 218 9.16 36.06 5.24
CA ASP A 218 8.93 35.11 6.33
C ASP A 218 7.58 34.37 6.20
N SER A 219 6.82 34.69 5.16
CA SER A 219 5.47 34.18 4.91
C SER A 219 5.15 34.18 3.42
N LEU A 220 4.15 33.38 3.03
CA LEU A 220 3.67 33.27 1.66
C LEU A 220 2.18 33.61 1.59
N PRO A 221 1.77 34.65 0.85
CA PRO A 221 0.36 34.90 0.59
C PRO A 221 -0.20 33.82 -0.36
N ILE A 222 -1.32 33.22 0.02
CA ILE A 222 -2.05 32.22 -0.74
C ILE A 222 -3.41 32.80 -1.10
N ARG A 223 -3.77 32.76 -2.38
CA ARG A 223 -5.07 33.26 -2.84
C ARG A 223 -6.14 32.18 -2.78
N LYS A 224 -7.39 32.57 -2.58
CA LYS A 224 -8.54 31.70 -2.76
C LYS A 224 -8.49 31.01 -4.13
N GLY A 225 -8.70 29.69 -4.14
CA GLY A 225 -8.63 28.83 -5.31
C GLY A 225 -7.20 28.37 -5.67
N GLN A 226 -6.16 28.89 -5.03
CA GLN A 226 -4.79 28.46 -5.27
C GLN A 226 -4.58 27.02 -4.80
N ILE A 227 -3.94 26.21 -5.64
CA ILE A 227 -3.58 24.83 -5.32
C ILE A 227 -2.20 24.81 -4.66
N VAL A 228 -2.13 24.20 -3.48
CA VAL A 228 -0.92 23.98 -2.69
C VAL A 228 -0.52 22.51 -2.82
N HIS A 229 0.69 22.24 -3.30
CA HIS A 229 1.26 20.90 -3.37
C HIS A 229 2.02 20.59 -2.08
N ILE A 230 1.76 19.43 -1.50
CA ILE A 230 2.42 18.94 -0.29
C ILE A 230 3.32 17.75 -0.70
N PRO A 231 4.66 17.93 -0.71
CA PRO A 231 5.59 16.95 -1.25
C PRO A 231 5.99 15.92 -0.17
N ILE A 232 5.18 14.88 -0.01
CA ILE A 232 5.31 13.86 1.04
C ILE A 232 6.65 13.15 0.98
N LEU A 233 7.02 12.61 -0.19
CA LEU A 233 8.26 11.87 -0.32
C LEU A 233 9.47 12.78 -0.06
N ALA A 234 9.44 14.01 -0.56
CA ALA A 234 10.53 14.96 -0.35
C ALA A 234 10.74 15.26 1.15
N VAL A 235 9.66 15.47 1.92
CA VAL A 235 9.76 15.67 3.38
C VAL A 235 10.26 14.40 4.08
N ASN A 236 9.80 13.23 3.66
CA ASN A 236 10.22 11.96 4.24
C ASN A 236 11.67 11.56 3.90
N THR A 237 12.27 12.15 2.87
CA THR A 237 13.66 11.89 2.45
C THR A 237 14.53 13.14 2.44
N ASP A 238 14.10 14.22 3.08
CA ASP A 238 14.88 15.46 3.20
C ASP A 238 16.13 15.21 4.04
N ARG A 239 17.30 15.51 3.49
CA ARG A 239 18.59 15.32 4.17
C ARG A 239 18.77 16.25 5.37
N GLU A 240 18.12 17.40 5.40
CA GLU A 240 18.11 18.28 6.58
C GLU A 240 17.33 17.68 7.75
N ILE A 241 16.32 16.86 7.45
CA ILE A 241 15.45 16.23 8.45
C ILE A 241 16.00 14.86 8.87
N TRP A 242 16.38 14.04 7.89
CA TRP A 242 16.69 12.63 8.07
C TRP A 242 18.18 12.30 8.04
N GLY A 243 19.03 13.27 7.67
CA GLY A 243 20.48 13.11 7.59
C GLY A 243 20.99 12.73 6.20
N PRO A 244 22.32 12.56 6.04
CA PRO A 244 22.94 12.29 4.74
C PRO A 244 22.50 10.95 4.12
N ASP A 245 22.07 10.00 4.95
CA ASP A 245 21.59 8.67 4.56
C ASP A 245 20.06 8.63 4.38
N ALA A 246 19.39 9.77 4.16
CA ALA A 246 17.93 9.87 4.05
C ALA A 246 17.34 8.99 2.94
N GLU A 247 18.10 8.68 1.90
CA GLU A 247 17.66 7.84 0.77
C GLU A 247 17.96 6.35 0.98
N GLU A 248 18.58 5.97 2.10
CA GLU A 248 18.91 4.58 2.43
C GLU A 248 17.81 3.93 3.26
N PHE A 249 17.52 2.65 3.00
CA PHE A 249 16.61 1.84 3.80
C PHE A 249 17.32 1.32 5.05
N LYS A 250 17.11 1.99 6.19
CA LYS A 250 17.77 1.69 7.48
C LYS A 250 16.74 1.61 8.62
N PRO A 251 16.15 0.42 8.89
CA PRO A 251 15.20 0.26 9.97
C PRO A 251 15.74 0.66 11.35
N GLU A 252 17.05 0.51 11.60
CA GLU A 252 17.74 0.94 12.83
C GLU A 252 17.55 2.43 13.14
N ARG A 253 17.21 3.25 12.13
CA ARG A 253 16.91 4.69 12.29
C ARG A 253 15.82 4.96 13.32
N TRP A 254 14.90 4.02 13.50
CA TRP A 254 13.78 4.14 14.42
C TRP A 254 14.13 3.88 15.88
N GLU A 255 15.32 3.35 16.16
CA GLU A 255 15.87 3.29 17.51
C GLU A 255 16.31 4.68 18.01
N ASN A 256 16.82 5.52 17.10
CA ASN A 256 17.32 6.86 17.38
C ASN A 256 16.86 7.85 16.31
N VAL A 257 15.58 8.23 16.38
CA VAL A 257 14.96 9.12 15.39
C VAL A 257 15.64 10.49 15.39
N PRO A 258 16.03 11.05 14.22
CA PRO A 258 16.58 12.39 14.13
C PRO A 258 15.67 13.43 14.77
N LYS A 259 16.22 14.31 15.62
CA LYS A 259 15.43 15.33 16.35
C LYS A 259 14.61 16.22 15.41
N ALA A 260 15.13 16.53 14.23
CA ALA A 260 14.43 17.34 13.22
C ALA A 260 13.13 16.68 12.74
N ALA A 261 13.08 15.34 12.67
CA ALA A 261 11.90 14.59 12.26
C ALA A 261 10.73 14.72 13.26
N ASN A 262 10.96 15.17 14.51
CA ASN A 262 9.89 15.45 15.47
C ASN A 262 8.97 16.60 15.04
N ASN A 263 9.45 17.47 14.14
CA ASN A 263 8.68 18.58 13.62
C ASN A 263 7.86 18.22 12.37
N VAL A 264 8.00 17.01 11.83
CA VAL A 264 7.22 16.57 10.66
C VAL A 264 5.76 16.35 11.11
N PRO A 265 4.81 17.14 10.58
CA PRO A 265 3.42 17.09 11.04
C PRO A 265 2.73 15.86 10.42
N GLY A 266 2.64 14.76 11.16
CA GLY A 266 2.10 13.50 10.66
C GLY A 266 1.08 12.88 11.61
N MET A 267 0.03 12.25 11.05
CA MET A 267 -0.88 11.40 11.83
C MET A 267 -0.14 10.23 12.47
N TRP A 268 0.84 9.67 11.77
CA TRP A 268 1.81 8.74 12.32
C TRP A 268 3.08 9.51 12.60
N ALA A 269 3.48 9.57 13.87
CA ALA A 269 4.55 10.46 14.34
C ALA A 269 5.77 10.44 13.41
N ASN A 270 6.36 11.61 13.17
CA ASN A 270 7.55 11.81 12.34
C ASN A 270 7.38 11.55 10.82
N LEU A 271 6.20 11.16 10.33
CA LEU A 271 5.99 10.78 8.92
C LEU A 271 4.80 11.49 8.29
N LEU A 272 4.98 12.01 7.08
CA LEU A 272 3.91 12.65 6.31
C LEU A 272 3.07 11.65 5.49
N THR A 273 3.43 10.37 5.50
CA THR A 273 2.88 9.32 4.62
C THR A 273 1.37 9.12 4.77
N PHE A 274 0.83 9.31 5.98
CA PHE A 274 -0.61 9.23 6.25
C PHE A 274 -1.27 10.62 6.39
N PHE A 275 -0.58 11.66 5.91
CA PHE A 275 -0.93 13.08 6.01
C PHE A 275 -1.17 13.54 7.46
N ALA A 276 -1.72 14.74 7.62
CA ALA A 276 -2.10 15.32 8.92
C ALA A 276 -3.35 16.20 8.79
N GLY A 277 -3.90 16.61 9.94
CA GLY A 277 -5.08 17.49 10.02
C GLY A 277 -6.40 16.79 9.65
N LEU A 278 -7.39 17.57 9.20
CA LEU A 278 -8.75 17.11 8.92
C LEU A 278 -8.87 16.13 7.75
N HIS A 279 -7.90 16.16 6.83
CA HIS A 279 -7.83 15.28 5.66
C HIS A 279 -6.68 14.28 5.77
N ASN A 280 -6.53 13.69 6.96
CA ASN A 280 -5.60 12.60 7.21
C ASN A 280 -6.13 11.28 6.64
N CYS A 281 -5.27 10.26 6.58
CA CYS A 281 -5.65 8.96 6.06
C CYS A 281 -6.60 8.23 7.02
N ILE A 282 -7.86 8.10 6.63
CA ILE A 282 -8.87 7.36 7.40
C ILE A 282 -8.51 5.87 7.60
N GLY A 283 -7.77 5.30 6.64
CA GLY A 283 -7.41 3.87 6.63
C GLY A 283 -6.07 3.55 7.30
N PHE A 284 -5.37 4.50 7.92
CA PHE A 284 -3.97 4.29 8.33
C PHE A 284 -3.78 3.10 9.29
N ARG A 285 -4.66 2.94 10.29
CA ARG A 285 -4.59 1.82 11.25
C ARG A 285 -4.82 0.48 10.57
N PHE A 286 -5.78 0.43 9.65
CA PHE A 286 -6.08 -0.78 8.91
C PHE A 286 -4.91 -1.17 8.00
N SER A 287 -4.33 -0.20 7.28
CA SER A 287 -3.16 -0.44 6.43
C SER A 287 -1.96 -0.92 7.24
N LEU A 288 -1.66 -0.32 8.40
CA LEU A 288 -0.55 -0.77 9.26
C LEU A 288 -0.80 -2.19 9.79
N ALA A 289 -2.03 -2.53 10.18
CA ALA A 289 -2.37 -3.88 10.62
C ALA A 289 -2.18 -4.91 9.51
N GLU A 290 -2.67 -4.63 8.29
CA GLU A 290 -2.48 -5.49 7.13
C GLU A 290 -1.01 -5.67 6.77
N GLN A 291 -0.24 -4.58 6.75
CA GLN A 291 1.20 -4.62 6.47
C GLN A 291 1.93 -5.50 7.47
N LYS A 292 1.70 -5.31 8.77
CA LYS A 292 2.34 -6.11 9.83
C LYS A 292 1.98 -7.59 9.72
N ALA A 293 0.68 -7.90 9.58
CA ALA A 293 0.22 -9.28 9.48
C ALA A 293 0.78 -9.99 8.24
N LEU A 294 0.75 -9.33 7.08
CA LEU A 294 1.25 -9.92 5.83
C LEU A 294 2.76 -10.08 5.85
N LEU A 295 3.52 -9.07 6.33
CA LEU A 295 4.96 -9.19 6.48
C LEU A 295 5.35 -10.29 7.47
N PHE A 296 4.64 -10.41 8.61
CA PHE A 296 4.86 -11.49 9.57
C PHE A 296 4.72 -12.87 8.91
N VAL A 297 3.60 -13.12 8.23
CA VAL A 297 3.33 -14.41 7.57
C VAL A 297 4.35 -14.69 6.45
N LEU A 298 4.62 -13.70 5.61
CA LEU A 298 5.51 -13.85 4.47
C LEU A 298 6.96 -14.08 4.91
N ILE A 299 7.46 -13.31 5.88
CA ILE A 299 8.84 -13.43 6.36
C ILE A 299 9.05 -14.74 7.13
N ARG A 300 8.05 -15.28 7.84
CA ARG A 300 8.13 -16.62 8.42
C ARG A 300 8.20 -17.70 7.34
N ALA A 301 7.32 -17.62 6.34
CA ALA A 301 7.20 -18.63 5.28
C ALA A 301 8.40 -18.65 4.32
N LEU A 302 9.02 -17.51 4.05
CA LEU A 302 10.06 -17.35 3.02
C LEU A 302 11.47 -17.38 3.65
N TRP A 303 12.24 -18.42 3.34
CA TRP A 303 13.57 -18.65 3.95
C TRP A 303 14.59 -17.54 3.64
N LYS A 304 14.62 -17.05 2.39
CA LYS A 304 15.38 -15.86 1.94
C LYS A 304 14.72 -15.26 0.71
N CYS A 305 14.52 -13.93 0.67
CA CYS A 305 14.21 -13.23 -0.57
C CYS A 305 15.54 -12.82 -1.20
N ASP A 306 16.15 -13.71 -1.98
CA ASP A 306 17.41 -13.42 -2.66
C ASP A 306 17.19 -13.19 -4.16
N LEU A 307 17.66 -12.05 -4.66
CA LEU A 307 17.62 -11.68 -6.08
C LEU A 307 18.80 -12.27 -6.88
N SER A 308 19.76 -12.95 -6.24
CA SER A 308 21.02 -13.45 -6.81
C SER A 308 20.90 -14.43 -7.99
N HIS A 309 19.70 -14.94 -8.28
CA HIS A 309 19.44 -15.84 -9.42
C HIS A 309 18.61 -15.23 -10.56
N THR A 310 18.45 -13.91 -10.59
CA THR A 310 17.99 -13.24 -11.81
C THR A 310 19.17 -13.14 -12.80
N SER A 311 19.09 -13.90 -13.89
CA SER A 311 19.97 -13.69 -15.07
C SER A 311 19.97 -12.20 -15.42
N PRO A 312 21.11 -11.59 -15.83
CA PRO A 312 21.18 -10.18 -16.18
C PRO A 312 20.40 -9.91 -17.48
N SER A 313 19.07 -9.91 -17.40
CA SER A 313 18.27 -9.09 -18.28
C SER A 313 18.37 -7.68 -17.73
N SER A 314 18.98 -6.80 -18.52
CA SER A 314 19.34 -5.41 -18.22
C SER A 314 18.49 -4.73 -17.14
N PRO A 315 19.09 -3.94 -16.23
CA PRO A 315 18.33 -3.07 -15.34
C PRO A 315 17.39 -2.25 -16.21
N VAL A 316 16.08 -2.43 -16.05
CA VAL A 316 15.10 -1.58 -16.72
C VAL A 316 15.22 -0.23 -16.02
N PRO A 317 15.75 0.82 -16.65
CA PRO A 317 15.76 2.14 -16.05
C PRO A 317 14.30 2.54 -15.92
N VAL A 318 13.83 2.80 -14.69
CA VAL A 318 12.52 3.42 -14.50
C VAL A 318 12.75 4.92 -14.61
N PRO A 319 12.36 5.57 -15.72
CA PRO A 319 12.49 7.02 -15.83
C PRO A 319 11.65 7.69 -14.74
N LEU A 320 12.16 8.79 -14.17
CA LEU A 320 11.53 9.59 -13.10
C LEU A 320 10.05 9.95 -13.37
N SER A 321 9.62 9.97 -14.63
CA SER A 321 8.24 10.21 -15.05
C SER A 321 7.25 9.11 -14.68
N ASN A 322 7.71 7.88 -14.43
CA ASN A 322 6.87 6.72 -14.12
C ASN A 322 6.65 6.47 -12.62
N GLN A 323 7.11 7.37 -11.75
CA GLN A 323 6.80 7.32 -10.32
C GLN A 323 5.32 7.59 -10.01
N ILE A 324 4.53 8.07 -10.97
CA ILE A 324 3.12 8.47 -10.77
C ILE A 324 2.16 7.26 -10.79
N PHE A 325 2.54 6.14 -11.41
CA PHE A 325 1.77 4.89 -11.42
C PHE A 325 2.72 3.69 -11.35
N GLN A 326 3.12 3.30 -10.14
CA GLN A 326 4.05 2.19 -9.91
C GLN A 326 3.35 0.84 -10.08
N HIS A 327 3.24 0.34 -11.32
CA HIS A 327 2.95 -1.08 -11.57
C HIS A 327 4.26 -1.84 -11.82
N THR A 328 5.03 -2.09 -10.75
CA THR A 328 6.19 -3.00 -10.81
C THR A 328 5.72 -4.42 -10.55
N VAL A 329 5.81 -5.30 -11.55
CA VAL A 329 5.66 -6.75 -11.36
C VAL A 329 6.99 -7.29 -10.82
N ILE A 330 7.13 -7.36 -9.49
CA ILE A 330 8.30 -7.97 -8.85
C ILE A 330 8.14 -9.49 -8.90
N LYS A 331 9.01 -10.19 -9.64
CA LYS A 331 9.07 -11.65 -9.63
C LYS A 331 9.93 -12.13 -8.46
N PHE A 332 9.27 -12.61 -7.40
CA PHE A 332 9.95 -13.32 -6.33
C PHE A 332 10.17 -14.79 -6.72
N ARG A 333 11.41 -15.30 -6.56
CA ARG A 333 11.64 -16.74 -6.52
C ARG A 333 11.50 -17.20 -5.08
N ILE A 334 10.34 -17.76 -4.75
CA ILE A 334 10.06 -18.31 -3.42
C ILE A 334 10.91 -19.58 -3.24
N ILE A 335 11.86 -19.53 -2.30
CA ILE A 335 12.56 -20.73 -1.81
C ILE A 335 11.80 -21.19 -0.56
N THR A 336 10.89 -22.15 -0.73
CA THR A 336 10.24 -22.84 0.39
C THR A 336 11.22 -23.85 1.00
N LEU A 337 11.17 -24.02 2.33
CA LEU A 337 11.90 -25.08 3.01
C LEU A 337 11.50 -26.48 2.46
N PRO A 338 12.44 -27.44 2.36
CA PRO A 338 12.09 -28.83 2.13
C PRO A 338 11.20 -29.36 3.28
N PRO A 339 10.31 -30.35 3.04
CA PRO A 339 9.39 -30.87 4.06
C PRO A 339 10.04 -31.56 5.26
N THR A 340 11.36 -31.70 5.30
CA THR A 340 12.07 -32.58 6.24
C THR A 340 12.26 -32.03 7.65
N TYR A 341 11.79 -30.82 7.97
CA TYR A 341 11.93 -30.26 9.33
C TYR A 341 10.72 -30.50 10.25
N ARG A 342 9.63 -31.12 9.77
CA ARG A 342 8.47 -31.50 10.62
C ARG A 342 8.64 -32.81 11.40
N GLN A 343 9.72 -33.58 11.17
CA GLN A 343 9.89 -34.90 11.80
C GLN A 343 10.80 -34.93 13.04
N CYS A 344 11.45 -33.83 13.42
CA CYS A 344 12.34 -33.83 14.59
C CYS A 344 11.63 -33.64 15.94
N ASP A 345 10.39 -33.16 15.98
CA ASP A 345 9.64 -33.00 17.23
C ASP A 345 8.80 -34.24 17.60
N GLU A 346 8.49 -35.13 16.66
CA GLU A 346 7.76 -36.37 16.96
C GLU A 346 8.68 -37.52 17.41
N LEU A 347 9.97 -37.50 17.03
CA LEU A 347 10.94 -38.52 17.44
C LEU A 347 11.44 -38.36 18.89
N ASN A 348 11.36 -37.16 19.48
CA ASN A 348 11.70 -36.93 20.89
C ASN A 348 10.56 -37.24 21.88
N ARG A 349 9.34 -37.52 21.38
CA ARG A 349 8.20 -37.96 22.22
C ARG A 349 7.96 -39.48 22.18
N SER A 350 8.63 -40.23 21.31
CA SER A 350 8.43 -41.67 21.13
C SER A 350 9.55 -42.57 21.67
N SER A 351 10.68 -42.04 22.15
CA SER A 351 11.72 -42.82 22.82
C SER A 351 11.59 -42.75 24.34
N GLY A 352 10.48 -43.27 24.85
CA GLY A 352 10.40 -43.72 26.23
C GLY A 352 11.24 -44.99 26.38
N ILE A 353 12.50 -44.84 26.81
CA ILE A 353 13.30 -45.94 27.33
C ILE A 353 13.63 -45.61 28.78
N SER A 354 12.90 -46.27 29.67
CA SER A 354 13.28 -46.45 31.07
C SER A 354 14.55 -47.30 31.13
N GLY A 355 15.53 -46.90 31.93
CA GLY A 355 16.74 -47.69 32.13
C GLY A 355 17.64 -47.11 33.21
N TYR A 356 17.42 -47.59 34.43
CA TYR A 356 18.30 -47.55 35.60
C TYR A 356 19.82 -47.45 35.32
N ALA A 357 20.51 -46.63 36.12
CA ALA A 357 21.73 -47.01 36.83
C ALA A 357 21.94 -46.06 38.02
N GLY A 358 21.87 -46.61 39.24
CA GLY A 358 22.47 -45.99 40.41
C GLY A 358 23.90 -46.49 40.55
N ASP A 359 24.79 -45.58 40.93
CA ASP A 359 25.67 -45.65 42.11
C ASP A 359 26.08 -44.23 42.48
#